data_AF-A0A1Q7NDG0-F1
#
_entry.id   AF-A0A1Q7NDG0-F1
#
_cell.length_a   1.000
_cell.length_b   1.000
_cell.length_c   1.000
_cell.angle_alpha   90.00
_cell.angle_beta   90.00
_cell.angle_gamma   90.00
#
_symmetry.space_group_name_H-M   'P 1'
#
loop_
_entity.id
_entity.type
_entity.pdbx_description
1 polymer ?
#
loop_
_entity_poly.entity_id
_entity_poly.type
_entity_poly.pdbx_seq_one_letter_code
_entity_poly.pdbx_strand_id
1 'polypeptide(L)'
;MMKRYLVTLFCSALFLANWIAIDLNAQAPGKASVQSHLAAAKNAAYEPGNDLTVLYDTVCAPASSAARPKEPNIQALAESRPPQSGPRSEWRTEPGKVFDNLYYVGSPFQSTWAVTTSEGIILIDSGYDYSAKVLITDGLKKLKLDPAQIKYVILTHVHGDRFYGAPYLQKTYNARVIMSEADWNAMAKTNDPAELKPKKDMVATDGMKLTLGDTTLTLYITPGHTPGTVSVLVPLKDGNERHVGAVWGGINPDVGRNGVRYFANMEETFKTWSASAKRFQDIAAKANADVYLTLHPFYDKALDKLHALNFRKPGGPHPFVSKDNLNRFLTIIRECTEAQLASISS
;
A
#
# COMPACT_ATOMS: atom_id res chain seq x y z
N MET A 1 -95.06 -42.68 8.15
CA MET A 1 -94.77 -44.08 7.76
C MET A 1 -93.95 -44.08 6.47
N MET A 2 -93.07 -45.07 6.30
CA MET A 2 -92.19 -45.32 5.13
C MET A 2 -90.92 -44.43 5.09
N LYS A 3 -89.72 -44.92 4.79
CA LYS A 3 -89.18 -46.28 4.56
C LYS A 3 -87.64 -46.17 4.69
N ARG A 4 -87.01 -47.27 5.08
CA ARG A 4 -85.55 -47.51 5.22
C ARG A 4 -84.79 -47.44 3.87
N TYR A 5 -83.51 -47.02 3.87
CA TYR A 5 -82.31 -47.90 3.80
C TYR A 5 -81.01 -47.22 3.28
N LEU A 6 -79.91 -47.55 3.97
CA LEU A 6 -78.49 -47.80 3.59
C LEU A 6 -77.53 -46.72 3.02
N VAL A 7 -76.44 -46.52 3.81
CA VAL A 7 -74.98 -46.61 3.50
C VAL A 7 -74.40 -45.50 2.60
N THR A 8 -73.34 -44.78 3.01
CA THR A 8 -71.93 -45.24 2.98
C THR A 8 -71.01 -44.35 3.83
N LEU A 9 -70.01 -44.95 4.49
CA LEU A 9 -68.90 -44.28 5.19
C LEU A 9 -68.01 -43.49 4.21
N PHE A 10 -67.52 -42.33 4.65
CA PHE A 10 -66.18 -41.84 4.29
C PHE A 10 -65.62 -40.99 5.46
N CYS A 11 -64.56 -41.49 6.11
CA CYS A 11 -63.75 -40.77 7.07
C CYS A 11 -62.72 -39.90 6.32
N SER A 12 -62.76 -38.59 6.51
CA SER A 12 -61.73 -37.68 6.02
C SER A 12 -60.76 -37.34 7.15
N ALA A 13 -59.53 -37.83 7.06
CA ALA A 13 -58.43 -37.45 7.94
C ALA A 13 -57.87 -36.08 7.50
N LEU A 14 -57.82 -35.13 8.43
CA LEU A 14 -57.14 -33.83 8.28
C LEU A 14 -55.63 -34.01 8.45
N PHE A 15 -54.86 -33.83 7.37
CA PHE A 15 -53.41 -33.64 7.44
C PHE A 15 -53.11 -32.14 7.58
N LEU A 16 -52.58 -31.72 8.73
CA LEU A 16 -51.94 -30.43 8.92
C LEU A 16 -50.48 -30.54 8.48
N ALA A 17 -50.15 -30.02 7.30
CA ALA A 17 -48.77 -29.88 6.84
C ALA A 17 -48.22 -28.51 7.28
N ASN A 18 -47.31 -28.51 8.24
CA ASN A 18 -46.46 -27.37 8.58
C ASN A 18 -45.52 -27.07 7.40
N TRP A 19 -45.71 -25.93 6.74
CA TRP A 19 -44.73 -25.38 5.80
C TRP A 19 -43.79 -24.45 6.56
N ILE A 20 -42.63 -24.99 6.97
CA ILE A 20 -41.47 -24.17 7.30
C ILE A 20 -40.86 -23.76 5.96
N ALA A 21 -41.09 -22.52 5.54
CA ALA A 21 -40.35 -21.92 4.43
C ALA A 21 -38.89 -21.76 4.89
N ILE A 22 -38.03 -22.68 4.47
CA ILE A 22 -36.59 -22.48 4.53
C ILE A 22 -36.25 -21.58 3.34
N ASP A 23 -36.10 -20.28 3.59
CA ASP A 23 -35.48 -19.37 2.61
C ASP A 23 -34.00 -19.76 2.47
N LEU A 24 -33.74 -20.71 1.57
CA LEU A 24 -32.42 -20.94 1.01
C LEU A 24 -32.09 -19.73 0.13
N ASN A 25 -31.54 -18.70 0.76
CA ASN A 25 -30.94 -17.56 0.08
C ASN A 25 -29.69 -18.08 -0.65
N ALA A 26 -29.88 -18.60 -1.87
CA ALA A 26 -28.80 -18.99 -2.75
C ALA A 26 -27.98 -17.74 -3.07
N GLN A 27 -26.91 -17.50 -2.30
CA GLN A 27 -25.98 -16.43 -2.57
C GLN A 27 -25.40 -16.66 -3.98
N ALA A 28 -25.61 -15.70 -4.88
CA ALA A 28 -25.01 -15.74 -6.21
C ALA A 28 -23.50 -16.05 -6.09
N PRO A 29 -22.91 -16.87 -6.99
CA PRO A 29 -21.53 -17.36 -6.85
C PRO A 29 -20.49 -16.27 -6.56
N GLY A 30 -20.67 -15.08 -7.14
CA GLY A 30 -19.81 -13.92 -6.89
C GLY A 30 -19.90 -13.38 -5.46
N LYS A 31 -21.08 -13.37 -4.82
CA LYS A 31 -21.24 -12.93 -3.41
C LYS A 31 -20.52 -13.88 -2.44
N ALA A 32 -20.59 -15.19 -2.69
CA ALA A 32 -19.87 -16.17 -1.87
C ALA A 32 -18.34 -16.00 -1.99
N SER A 33 -17.84 -15.73 -3.20
CA SER A 33 -16.41 -15.44 -3.44
C SER A 33 -15.96 -14.16 -2.74
N VAL A 34 -16.72 -13.06 -2.84
CA VAL A 34 -16.42 -11.80 -2.11
C VAL A 34 -16.29 -12.07 -0.61
N GLN A 35 -17.26 -12.75 0.00
CA GLN A 35 -17.25 -13.02 1.45
C GLN A 35 -16.07 -13.91 1.87
N SER A 36 -15.68 -14.89 1.04
CA SER A 36 -14.52 -15.74 1.32
C SER A 36 -13.23 -14.93 1.38
N HIS A 37 -13.00 -14.05 0.42
CA HIS A 37 -11.81 -13.20 0.38
C HIS A 37 -11.80 -12.18 1.53
N LEU A 38 -12.95 -11.54 1.83
CA LEU A 38 -13.07 -10.64 2.98
C LEU A 38 -12.79 -11.36 4.31
N ALA A 39 -13.26 -12.59 4.48
CA ALA A 39 -12.98 -13.39 5.67
C ALA A 39 -11.49 -13.73 5.80
N ALA A 40 -10.84 -14.11 4.70
CA ALA A 40 -9.40 -14.38 4.68
C ALA A 40 -8.58 -13.12 5.01
N ALA A 41 -8.92 -11.97 4.43
CA ALA A 41 -8.31 -10.69 4.72
C ALA A 41 -8.51 -10.29 6.19
N LYS A 42 -9.71 -10.47 6.73
CA LYS A 42 -10.03 -10.16 8.13
C LYS A 42 -9.22 -11.01 9.11
N ASN A 43 -9.08 -12.31 8.82
CA ASN A 43 -8.26 -13.22 9.63
C ASN A 43 -6.77 -12.83 9.58
N ALA A 44 -6.28 -12.35 8.44
CA ALA A 44 -4.92 -11.81 8.35
C ALA A 44 -4.78 -10.45 9.05
N ALA A 45 -5.84 -9.64 9.11
CA ALA A 45 -5.79 -8.31 9.74
C ALA A 45 -5.74 -8.36 11.27
N TYR A 46 -6.46 -9.30 11.87
CA TYR A 46 -6.63 -9.37 13.32
C TYR A 46 -5.73 -10.41 13.98
N GLU A 47 -4.74 -9.94 14.73
CA GLU A 47 -3.99 -10.75 15.69
C GLU A 47 -3.80 -9.94 16.98
N PRO A 48 -3.98 -10.54 18.18
CA PRO A 48 -3.70 -9.85 19.44
C PRO A 48 -2.28 -9.26 19.48
N GLY A 49 -2.18 -7.94 19.64
CA GLY A 49 -0.90 -7.23 19.72
C GLY A 49 -0.30 -6.79 18.38
N ASN A 50 -0.81 -7.26 17.24
CA ASN A 50 -0.41 -6.84 15.89
C ASN A 50 -1.64 -6.44 15.07
N ASP A 51 -1.82 -5.15 14.90
CA ASP A 51 -3.04 -4.58 14.35
C ASP A 51 -2.81 -4.00 12.95
N LEU A 52 -3.32 -4.73 11.94
CA LEU A 52 -3.37 -4.33 10.53
C LEU A 52 -4.81 -3.96 10.11
N THR A 53 -5.71 -3.66 11.07
CA THR A 53 -7.12 -3.37 10.79
C THR A 53 -7.29 -2.14 9.92
N VAL A 54 -6.48 -1.10 10.11
CA VAL A 54 -6.51 0.12 9.27
C VAL A 54 -6.26 -0.21 7.80
N LEU A 55 -5.34 -1.14 7.51
CA LEU A 55 -5.09 -1.60 6.14
C LEU A 55 -6.29 -2.37 5.61
N TYR A 56 -6.82 -3.32 6.39
CA TYR A 56 -8.01 -4.07 6.01
C TYR A 56 -9.20 -3.15 5.72
N ASP A 57 -9.54 -2.25 6.65
CA ASP A 57 -10.66 -1.33 6.51
C ASP A 57 -10.49 -0.42 5.29
N THR A 58 -9.26 -0.01 4.98
CA THR A 58 -9.00 0.81 3.79
C THR A 58 -9.14 0.01 2.48
N VAL A 59 -8.46 -1.14 2.37
CA VAL A 59 -8.33 -1.86 1.10
C VAL A 59 -9.56 -2.74 0.82
N CYS A 60 -10.22 -3.26 1.85
CA CYS A 60 -11.42 -4.08 1.71
C CYS A 60 -12.72 -3.24 1.66
N ALA A 61 -12.71 -1.96 2.04
CA ALA A 61 -13.91 -1.12 2.04
C ALA A 61 -14.69 -1.13 0.72
N PRO A 62 -14.05 -0.99 -0.47
CA PRO A 62 -14.78 -1.00 -1.73
C PRO A 62 -15.56 -2.30 -1.99
N ALA A 63 -14.98 -3.46 -1.64
CA ALA A 63 -15.62 -4.77 -1.80
C ALA A 63 -16.66 -5.06 -0.70
N SER A 64 -16.57 -4.37 0.44
CA SER A 64 -17.52 -4.52 1.56
C SER A 64 -18.80 -3.71 1.36
N SER A 65 -18.83 -2.81 0.36
CA SER A 65 -19.99 -1.99 0.04
C SER A 65 -21.10 -2.81 -0.63
N ALA A 66 -22.36 -2.50 -0.30
CA ALA A 66 -23.51 -3.03 -1.02
C ALA A 66 -23.67 -2.42 -2.42
N ALA A 67 -23.04 -1.26 -2.67
CA ALA A 67 -23.07 -0.60 -3.97
C ALA A 67 -22.02 -1.21 -4.90
N ARG A 68 -22.41 -1.48 -6.15
CA ARG A 68 -21.44 -1.89 -7.19
C ARG A 68 -20.38 -0.81 -7.39
N PRO A 69 -19.09 -1.18 -7.48
CA PRO A 69 -18.03 -0.24 -7.83
C PRO A 69 -18.34 0.46 -9.15
N LYS A 70 -18.08 1.77 -9.21
CA LYS A 70 -18.20 2.57 -10.43
C LYS A 70 -16.84 3.14 -10.78
N GLU A 71 -16.54 3.14 -12.07
CA GLU A 71 -15.37 3.83 -12.60
C GLU A 71 -15.40 5.32 -12.19
N PRO A 72 -14.32 5.85 -11.58
CA PRO A 72 -14.25 7.25 -11.22
C PRO A 72 -14.13 8.16 -12.45
N ASN A 73 -14.56 9.42 -12.30
CA ASN A 73 -14.26 10.46 -13.27
C ASN A 73 -12.81 10.93 -13.10
N ILE A 74 -11.89 10.36 -13.87
CA ILE A 74 -10.45 10.62 -13.81
C ILE A 74 -10.10 12.10 -14.03
N GLN A 75 -10.89 12.81 -14.83
CA GLN A 75 -10.67 14.24 -15.07
C GLN A 75 -10.96 15.09 -13.83
N ALA A 76 -11.84 14.60 -12.94
CA ALA A 76 -12.20 15.27 -11.69
C ALA A 76 -11.37 14.78 -10.48
N LEU A 77 -10.66 13.66 -10.60
CA LEU A 77 -9.75 13.15 -9.57
C LEU A 77 -8.40 13.89 -9.61
N ALA A 78 -8.38 15.13 -9.13
CA ALA A 78 -7.13 15.86 -8.94
C ALA A 78 -6.26 15.21 -7.86
N GLU A 79 -4.94 15.42 -7.94
CA GLU A 79 -4.06 15.07 -6.82
C GLU A 79 -4.48 15.80 -5.56
N SER A 80 -4.60 15.06 -4.46
CA SER A 80 -4.79 15.68 -3.15
C SER A 80 -3.51 16.43 -2.82
N ARG A 81 -3.56 17.76 -2.85
CA ARG A 81 -2.50 18.62 -2.34
C ARG A 81 -3.04 19.29 -1.09
N PRO A 82 -2.75 18.74 0.12
CA PRO A 82 -3.13 19.40 1.36
C PRO A 82 -2.68 20.86 1.32
N PRO A 83 -3.50 21.82 1.77
CA PRO A 83 -3.12 23.22 1.75
C PRO A 83 -1.79 23.42 2.47
N GLN A 84 -0.83 24.06 1.82
CA GLN A 84 0.43 24.51 2.43
C GLN A 84 0.15 25.39 3.68
N SER A 85 -1.04 25.98 3.77
CA SER A 85 -1.48 26.91 4.81
C SER A 85 -1.88 26.26 6.14
N GLY A 86 -1.84 24.92 6.27
CA GLY A 86 -2.05 24.25 7.55
C GLY A 86 -0.91 24.52 8.55
N PRO A 87 -1.18 24.55 9.87
CA PRO A 87 -0.15 24.62 10.90
C PRO A 87 0.96 23.60 10.67
N ARG A 88 2.22 24.00 10.86
CA ARG A 88 3.37 23.09 10.67
C ARG A 88 3.25 21.79 11.48
N SER A 89 2.60 21.84 12.64
CA SER A 89 2.34 20.67 13.50
C SER A 89 1.51 19.58 12.84
N GLU A 90 0.74 19.88 11.79
CA GLU A 90 -0.13 18.89 11.12
C GLU A 90 0.64 18.02 10.11
N TRP A 91 1.70 18.55 9.51
CA TRP A 91 2.47 17.84 8.48
C TRP A 91 3.93 17.58 8.88
N ARG A 92 4.41 18.18 9.97
CA ARG A 92 5.77 17.96 10.48
C ARG A 92 5.80 16.75 11.41
N THR A 93 6.80 15.91 11.22
CA THR A 93 7.18 14.86 12.17
C THR A 93 8.65 15.04 12.55
N GLU A 94 9.02 14.57 13.74
CA GLU A 94 10.42 14.44 14.09
C GLU A 94 11.07 13.28 13.32
N PRO A 95 12.25 13.48 12.71
CA PRO A 95 12.95 12.42 12.02
C PRO A 95 13.52 11.43 13.04
N GLY A 96 13.79 10.21 12.63
CA GLY A 96 14.36 9.21 13.55
C GLY A 96 15.16 8.12 12.86
N LYS A 97 16.12 7.59 13.60
CA LYS A 97 16.91 6.41 13.19
C LYS A 97 16.07 5.16 13.44
N VAL A 98 15.92 4.34 12.40
CA VAL A 98 15.09 3.12 12.41
C VAL A 98 15.99 1.90 12.55
N PHE A 99 16.93 1.76 11.62
CA PHE A 99 18.04 0.78 11.64
C PHE A 99 19.36 1.54 11.59
N ASP A 100 20.49 0.83 11.68
CA ASP A 100 21.82 1.45 11.55
C ASP A 100 22.01 2.21 10.25
N ASN A 101 21.36 1.75 9.18
CA ASN A 101 21.43 2.33 7.85
C ASN A 101 20.07 2.81 7.30
N LEU A 102 19.03 2.95 8.13
CA LEU A 102 17.70 3.41 7.70
C LEU A 102 17.15 4.47 8.64
N TYR A 103 16.64 5.55 8.06
CA TYR A 103 16.09 6.69 8.79
C TYR A 103 14.72 7.07 8.24
N TYR A 104 13.84 7.48 9.14
CA TYR A 104 12.57 8.11 8.81
C TYR A 104 12.74 9.62 8.70
N VAL A 105 12.38 10.18 7.55
CA VAL A 105 12.39 11.62 7.25
C VAL A 105 11.09 12.04 6.55
N GLY A 106 9.99 11.34 6.85
CA GLY A 106 8.65 11.58 6.30
C GLY A 106 7.76 12.45 7.19
N SER A 107 6.49 12.57 6.78
CA SER A 107 5.41 13.27 7.50
C SER A 107 4.54 12.30 8.30
N PRO A 108 3.47 12.74 8.99
CA PRO A 108 2.49 11.83 9.59
C PRO A 108 1.67 11.01 8.58
N PHE A 109 1.73 11.35 7.28
CA PHE A 109 0.84 10.81 6.25
C PHE A 109 1.59 10.19 5.06
N GLN A 110 2.82 10.64 4.81
CA GLN A 110 3.69 10.17 3.73
C GLN A 110 5.03 9.77 4.33
N SER A 111 5.39 8.51 4.20
CA SER A 111 6.72 8.06 4.60
C SER A 111 7.76 8.50 3.57
N THR A 112 8.92 8.88 4.05
CA THR A 112 10.11 9.08 3.22
C THR A 112 11.25 8.42 3.98
N TRP A 113 11.90 7.45 3.33
CA TRP A 113 12.95 6.65 3.94
C TRP A 113 14.30 7.09 3.40
N ALA A 114 15.27 7.33 4.28
CA ALA A 114 16.65 7.60 3.90
C ALA A 114 17.52 6.40 4.27
N VAL A 115 18.08 5.76 3.25
CA VAL A 115 19.04 4.66 3.41
C VAL A 115 20.44 5.23 3.33
N THR A 116 21.21 5.14 4.42
CA THR A 116 22.61 5.56 4.43
C THR A 116 23.51 4.42 3.96
N THR A 117 24.56 4.79 3.26
CA THR A 117 25.58 3.87 2.73
C THR A 117 26.95 4.49 2.96
N SER A 118 28.01 3.73 2.68
CA SER A 118 29.39 4.24 2.69
C SER A 118 29.69 5.33 1.66
N GLU A 119 28.88 5.49 0.60
CA GLU A 119 29.11 6.46 -0.49
C GLU A 119 28.01 7.52 -0.63
N GLY A 120 27.03 7.50 0.27
CA GLY A 120 25.99 8.52 0.34
C GLY A 120 24.63 7.98 0.75
N ILE A 121 23.58 8.73 0.42
CA ILE A 121 22.21 8.51 0.86
C ILE A 121 21.32 8.23 -0.35
N ILE A 122 20.51 7.18 -0.25
CA ILE A 122 19.42 6.88 -1.17
C ILE A 122 18.10 7.23 -0.47
N LEU A 123 17.29 8.07 -1.09
CA LEU A 123 15.92 8.35 -0.63
C LEU A 123 14.93 7.43 -1.34
N ILE A 124 13.91 6.98 -0.60
CA ILE A 124 12.71 6.35 -1.15
C ILE A 124 11.57 7.34 -0.91
N ASP A 125 11.04 7.84 -2.03
CA ASP A 125 10.14 8.98 -2.18
C ASP A 125 10.73 10.34 -1.74
N SER A 126 9.97 11.41 -2.01
CA SER A 126 10.36 12.79 -1.72
C SER A 126 9.27 13.61 -1.00
N GLY A 127 8.08 13.03 -0.84
CA GLY A 127 6.92 13.73 -0.28
C GLY A 127 6.50 14.94 -1.13
N TYR A 128 5.96 15.96 -0.46
CA TYR A 128 5.50 17.18 -1.10
C TYR A 128 6.59 18.26 -1.20
N ASP A 129 6.46 19.15 -2.17
CA ASP A 129 7.34 20.30 -2.40
C ASP A 129 7.47 21.21 -1.18
N TYR A 130 6.34 21.51 -0.51
CA TYR A 130 6.30 22.41 0.63
C TYR A 130 6.99 21.85 1.88
N SER A 131 7.11 20.52 1.98
CA SER A 131 7.65 19.84 3.17
C SER A 131 9.05 19.26 2.95
N ALA A 132 9.46 18.99 1.70
CA ALA A 132 10.73 18.33 1.36
C ALA A 132 11.94 18.96 2.06
N LYS A 133 12.10 20.29 2.02
CA LYS A 133 13.20 20.95 2.74
C LYS A 133 13.15 20.67 4.25
N VAL A 134 11.98 20.80 4.87
CA VAL A 134 11.86 20.70 6.34
C VAL A 134 12.00 19.26 6.81
N LEU A 135 11.37 18.31 6.12
CA LEU A 135 11.34 16.91 6.51
C LEU A 135 12.64 16.19 6.13
N ILE A 136 13.16 16.43 4.91
CA ILE A 136 14.33 15.73 4.40
C ILE A 136 15.61 16.49 4.78
N THR A 137 15.79 17.72 4.29
CA THR A 137 17.05 18.46 4.50
C THR A 137 17.30 18.78 5.97
N ASP A 138 16.35 19.43 6.62
CA ASP A 138 16.50 19.82 8.02
C ASP A 138 16.41 18.58 8.94
N GLY A 139 15.66 17.55 8.52
CA GLY A 139 15.56 16.28 9.24
C GLY A 139 16.86 15.46 9.24
N LEU A 140 17.50 15.29 8.08
CA LEU A 140 18.81 14.64 7.97
C LEU A 140 19.87 15.39 8.80
N LYS A 141 19.88 16.73 8.75
CA LYS A 141 20.78 17.54 9.59
C LYS A 141 20.55 17.29 11.08
N LYS A 142 19.29 17.21 11.52
CA LYS A 142 18.95 16.90 12.92
C LYS A 142 19.43 15.51 13.34
N LEU A 143 19.42 14.55 12.41
CA LEU A 143 20.00 13.21 12.58
C LEU A 143 21.53 13.18 12.47
N LYS A 144 22.19 14.34 12.33
CA LYS A 144 23.64 14.48 12.12
C LYS A 144 24.15 13.81 10.84
N LEU A 145 23.27 13.69 9.84
CA LEU A 145 23.61 13.27 8.48
C LEU A 145 23.77 14.52 7.61
N ASP A 146 24.62 14.43 6.59
CA ASP A 146 24.83 15.50 5.62
C ASP A 146 23.89 15.33 4.40
N PRO A 147 22.91 16.23 4.18
CA PRO A 147 22.04 16.16 3.01
C PRO A 147 22.77 16.26 1.67
N ALA A 148 23.98 16.85 1.61
CA ALA A 148 24.77 16.88 0.38
C ALA A 148 25.24 15.48 -0.07
N GLN A 149 25.09 14.47 0.79
CA GLN A 149 25.33 13.07 0.45
C GLN A 149 24.15 12.38 -0.23
N ILE A 150 23.00 13.04 -0.43
CA ILE A 150 21.89 12.46 -1.22
C ILE A 150 22.35 12.26 -2.66
N LYS A 151 22.39 11.00 -3.12
CA LYS A 151 22.80 10.63 -4.50
C LYS A 151 21.63 10.20 -5.37
N TYR A 152 20.69 9.46 -4.80
CA TYR A 152 19.56 8.89 -5.52
C TYR A 152 18.24 9.16 -4.80
N VAL A 153 17.17 9.35 -5.58
CA VAL A 153 15.79 9.39 -5.12
C VAL A 153 14.99 8.38 -5.94
N ILE A 154 14.55 7.29 -5.30
CA ILE A 154 13.66 6.30 -5.91
C ILE A 154 12.23 6.78 -5.67
N LEU A 155 11.49 7.06 -6.74
CA LEU A 155 10.07 7.36 -6.67
C LEU A 155 9.27 6.08 -6.87
N THR A 156 8.44 5.76 -5.88
CA THR A 156 7.68 4.51 -5.87
C THR A 156 6.50 4.51 -6.82
N HIS A 157 5.83 5.64 -7.04
CA HIS A 157 4.78 5.75 -8.04
C HIS A 157 4.49 7.21 -8.43
N VAL A 158 3.75 7.38 -9.51
CA VAL A 158 3.37 8.68 -10.11
C VAL A 158 2.21 9.40 -9.39
N HIS A 159 2.28 9.54 -8.07
CA HIS A 159 1.37 10.45 -7.33
C HIS A 159 2.13 11.59 -6.67
N GLY A 160 1.47 12.75 -6.59
CA GLY A 160 2.10 14.01 -6.17
C GLY A 160 2.68 13.96 -4.76
N ASP A 161 2.08 13.16 -3.89
CA ASP A 161 2.52 12.91 -2.53
C ASP A 161 3.78 12.05 -2.43
N ARG A 162 4.33 11.61 -3.56
CA ARG A 162 5.61 10.91 -3.69
C ARG A 162 6.68 11.75 -4.36
N PHE A 163 6.35 12.49 -5.43
CA PHE A 163 7.35 13.10 -6.31
C PHE A 163 7.44 14.63 -6.28
N TYR A 164 6.49 15.36 -5.68
CA TYR A 164 6.53 16.84 -5.70
C TYR A 164 7.78 17.42 -5.01
N GLY A 165 8.39 16.71 -4.06
CA GLY A 165 9.66 17.08 -3.46
C GLY A 165 10.90 16.86 -4.36
N ALA A 166 10.79 16.05 -5.41
CA ALA A 166 11.94 15.62 -6.21
C ALA A 166 12.63 16.75 -6.99
N PRO A 167 11.93 17.73 -7.62
CA PRO A 167 12.59 18.88 -8.25
C PRO A 167 13.50 19.66 -7.29
N TYR A 168 13.09 19.83 -6.03
CA TYR A 168 13.91 20.48 -5.00
C TYR A 168 15.20 19.69 -4.74
N LEU A 169 15.10 18.36 -4.65
CA LEU A 169 16.24 17.48 -4.39
C LEU A 169 17.21 17.44 -5.59
N GLN A 170 16.70 17.40 -6.82
CA GLN A 170 17.50 17.53 -8.04
C GLN A 170 18.26 18.86 -8.06
N LYS A 171 17.55 19.97 -7.84
CA LYS A 171 18.14 21.32 -7.89
C LYS A 171 19.16 21.56 -6.79
N THR A 172 18.90 21.06 -5.58
CA THR A 172 19.70 21.40 -4.38
C THR A 172 20.88 20.46 -4.19
N TYR A 173 20.72 19.18 -4.51
CA TYR A 173 21.72 18.13 -4.22
C TYR A 173 22.26 17.44 -5.46
N ASN A 174 21.79 17.81 -6.66
CA ASN A 174 22.09 17.11 -7.91
C ASN A 174 21.78 15.61 -7.82
N ALA A 175 20.75 15.26 -7.03
CA ALA A 175 20.33 13.88 -6.82
C ALA A 175 19.75 13.31 -8.12
N ARG A 176 20.10 12.07 -8.44
CA ARG A 176 19.55 11.34 -9.59
C ARG A 176 18.17 10.78 -9.24
N VAL A 177 17.16 11.07 -10.04
CA VAL A 177 15.79 10.60 -9.80
C VAL A 177 15.52 9.33 -10.61
N ILE A 178 15.06 8.29 -9.92
CA ILE A 178 14.77 6.98 -10.47
C ILE A 178 13.26 6.75 -10.38
N MET A 179 12.62 6.48 -11.51
CA MET A 179 11.22 6.06 -11.59
C MET A 179 11.06 5.09 -12.76
N SER A 180 10.04 4.26 -12.80
CA SER A 180 9.83 3.34 -13.92
C SER A 180 9.47 4.10 -15.21
N GLU A 181 9.71 3.47 -16.35
CA GLU A 181 9.38 4.07 -17.65
C GLU A 181 7.89 4.36 -17.80
N ALA A 182 7.03 3.45 -17.32
CA ALA A 182 5.58 3.60 -17.40
C ALA A 182 5.10 4.82 -16.59
N ASP A 183 5.66 5.04 -15.40
CA ASP A 183 5.31 6.18 -14.57
C ASP A 183 5.93 7.51 -15.05
N TRP A 184 7.14 7.48 -15.66
CA TRP A 184 7.65 8.66 -16.38
C TRP A 184 6.69 9.09 -17.49
N ASN A 185 6.15 8.12 -18.24
CA ASN A 185 5.23 8.37 -19.34
C ASN A 185 3.84 8.82 -18.86
N ALA A 186 3.38 8.31 -17.71
CA ALA A 186 2.15 8.77 -17.07
C ALA A 186 2.32 10.22 -16.55
N MET A 187 3.41 10.51 -15.83
CA MET A 187 3.68 11.82 -15.23
C MET A 187 3.77 12.93 -16.29
N ALA A 188 4.33 12.63 -17.46
CA ALA A 188 4.39 13.58 -18.57
C ALA A 188 2.99 14.06 -19.02
N LYS A 189 1.94 13.27 -18.77
CA LYS A 189 0.56 13.53 -19.21
C LYS A 189 -0.36 14.03 -18.11
N THR A 190 0.06 13.99 -16.83
CA THR A 190 -0.76 14.48 -15.72
C THR A 190 -1.01 15.98 -15.79
N ASN A 191 -2.10 16.43 -15.19
CA ASN A 191 -2.42 17.86 -15.08
C ASN A 191 -1.61 18.58 -13.99
N ASP A 192 -0.57 17.95 -13.44
CA ASP A 192 0.28 18.58 -12.43
C ASP A 192 1.02 19.79 -13.02
N PRO A 193 1.22 20.85 -12.23
CA PRO A 193 2.10 21.96 -12.60
C PRO A 193 3.50 21.47 -13.01
N ALA A 194 4.04 22.03 -14.09
CA ALA A 194 5.30 21.58 -14.67
C ALA A 194 6.49 21.69 -13.69
N GLU A 195 6.46 22.69 -12.81
CA GLU A 195 7.47 22.93 -11.78
C GLU A 195 7.50 21.86 -10.67
N LEU A 196 6.42 21.09 -10.52
CA LEU A 196 6.33 19.98 -9.56
C LEU A 196 6.79 18.65 -10.17
N LYS A 197 7.02 18.59 -11.49
CA LYS A 197 7.50 17.39 -12.18
C LYS A 197 9.03 17.38 -12.21
N PRO A 198 9.71 16.36 -11.64
CA PRO A 198 11.15 16.25 -11.76
C PRO A 198 11.57 16.03 -13.21
N LYS A 199 12.80 16.42 -13.54
CA LYS A 199 13.39 16.11 -14.84
C LYS A 199 13.61 14.59 -14.92
N LYS A 200 13.13 13.96 -16.01
CA LYS A 200 13.42 12.55 -16.32
C LYS A 200 14.92 12.31 -16.34
N ASP A 201 15.35 11.25 -15.63
CA ASP A 201 16.75 10.95 -15.43
C ASP A 201 17.04 9.45 -15.55
N MET A 202 16.71 8.66 -14.53
CA MET A 202 16.95 7.21 -14.52
C MET A 202 15.65 6.42 -14.60
N VAL A 203 15.72 5.31 -15.34
CA VAL A 203 14.59 4.39 -15.55
C VAL A 203 14.78 3.15 -14.69
N ALA A 204 13.85 2.92 -13.75
CA ALA A 204 13.78 1.67 -13.01
C ALA A 204 13.32 0.54 -13.92
N THR A 205 14.03 -0.59 -13.90
CA THR A 205 13.60 -1.84 -14.55
C THR A 205 13.31 -2.90 -13.51
N ASP A 206 12.59 -3.94 -13.92
CA ASP A 206 12.24 -5.02 -13.01
C ASP A 206 13.48 -5.82 -12.56
N GLY A 207 13.63 -6.01 -11.24
CA GLY A 207 14.80 -6.64 -10.64
C GLY A 207 16.08 -5.78 -10.68
N MET A 208 15.96 -4.49 -11.00
CA MET A 208 17.11 -3.57 -11.06
C MET A 208 17.82 -3.52 -9.71
N LYS A 209 19.14 -3.71 -9.72
CA LYS A 209 20.01 -3.50 -8.56
C LYS A 209 20.55 -2.08 -8.58
N LEU A 210 20.28 -1.32 -7.52
CA LEU A 210 20.87 -0.02 -7.27
C LEU A 210 21.91 -0.14 -6.16
N THR A 211 23.19 -0.12 -6.55
CA THR A 211 24.32 -0.17 -5.62
C THR A 211 24.89 1.22 -5.39
N LEU A 212 25.07 1.59 -4.13
CA LEU A 212 25.81 2.77 -3.68
C LEU A 212 26.69 2.35 -2.50
N GLY A 213 28.01 2.41 -2.68
CA GLY A 213 28.97 1.85 -1.73
C GLY A 213 28.68 0.40 -1.37
N ASP A 214 28.55 0.15 -0.07
CA ASP A 214 28.37 -1.16 0.57
C ASP A 214 26.90 -1.65 0.60
N THR A 215 25.97 -0.92 0.00
CA THR A 215 24.54 -1.25 0.04
C THR A 215 23.97 -1.40 -1.36
N THR A 216 23.20 -2.47 -1.59
CA THR A 216 22.49 -2.72 -2.85
C THR A 216 20.99 -2.89 -2.59
N LEU A 217 20.18 -1.93 -3.05
CA LEU A 217 18.73 -2.05 -3.09
C LEU A 217 18.32 -2.80 -4.35
N THR A 218 17.19 -3.52 -4.30
CA THR A 218 16.60 -4.15 -5.50
C THR A 218 15.20 -3.62 -5.75
N LEU A 219 14.97 -3.09 -6.94
CA LEU A 219 13.70 -2.46 -7.36
C LEU A 219 12.91 -3.46 -8.22
N TYR A 220 11.62 -3.57 -7.95
CA TYR A 220 10.70 -4.44 -8.69
C TYR A 220 9.51 -3.64 -9.17
N ILE A 221 9.14 -3.82 -10.44
CA ILE A 221 7.96 -3.17 -11.02
C ILE A 221 6.74 -3.96 -10.57
N THR A 222 5.84 -3.32 -9.81
CA THR A 222 4.65 -3.91 -9.18
C THR A 222 3.41 -3.07 -9.52
N PRO A 223 2.96 -3.07 -10.79
CA PRO A 223 1.89 -2.20 -11.27
C PRO A 223 0.54 -2.51 -10.61
N GLY A 224 -0.39 -1.55 -10.71
CA GLY A 224 -1.79 -1.70 -10.32
C GLY A 224 -2.30 -0.50 -9.52
N HIS A 225 -1.48 0.07 -8.63
CA HIS A 225 -1.74 1.39 -8.07
C HIS A 225 -1.48 2.49 -9.09
N THR A 226 -0.42 2.34 -9.87
CA THR A 226 -0.13 3.10 -11.09
C THR A 226 0.47 2.13 -12.14
N PRO A 227 0.62 2.51 -13.42
CA PRO A 227 1.15 1.64 -14.46
C PRO A 227 2.59 1.16 -14.20
N GLY A 228 3.34 1.91 -13.40
CA GLY A 228 4.77 1.75 -13.20
C GLY A 228 5.21 1.72 -11.74
N THR A 229 4.31 1.47 -10.81
CA THR A 229 4.63 1.38 -9.37
C THR A 229 5.87 0.50 -9.13
N VAL A 230 6.76 0.95 -8.25
CA VAL A 230 8.01 0.29 -7.86
C VAL A 230 7.96 -0.09 -6.38
N SER A 231 8.17 -1.37 -6.08
CA SER A 231 8.44 -1.88 -4.74
C SER A 231 9.94 -2.16 -4.55
N VAL A 232 10.46 -2.04 -3.34
CA VAL A 232 11.91 -2.03 -3.07
C VAL A 232 12.29 -3.02 -1.97
N LEU A 233 13.33 -3.81 -2.21
CA LEU A 233 14.02 -4.55 -1.15
C LEU A 233 15.23 -3.76 -0.66
N VAL A 234 15.34 -3.59 0.66
CA VAL A 234 16.37 -2.80 1.34
C VAL A 234 17.13 -3.69 2.32
N PRO A 235 18.44 -3.90 2.17
CA PRO A 235 19.25 -4.53 3.20
C PRO A 235 19.36 -3.62 4.44
N LEU A 236 19.06 -4.16 5.62
CA LEU A 236 18.99 -3.41 6.87
C LEU A 236 19.96 -4.01 7.90
N LYS A 237 20.54 -3.14 8.74
CA LYS A 237 21.54 -3.49 9.75
C LYS A 237 21.04 -3.08 11.14
N ASP A 238 21.12 -4.00 12.09
CA ASP A 238 20.84 -3.74 13.52
C ASP A 238 21.99 -4.33 14.35
N GLY A 239 23.06 -3.56 14.52
CA GLY A 239 24.33 -4.06 15.02
C GLY A 239 24.88 -5.19 14.15
N ASN A 240 24.98 -6.38 14.75
CA ASN A 240 25.44 -7.58 14.05
C ASN A 240 24.32 -8.31 13.29
N GLU A 241 23.05 -7.97 13.56
CA GLU A 241 21.91 -8.58 12.87
C GLU A 241 21.71 -7.97 11.48
N ARG A 242 21.16 -8.78 10.57
CA ARG A 242 20.89 -8.41 9.18
C ARG A 242 19.45 -8.74 8.88
N HIS A 243 18.73 -7.75 8.37
CA HIS A 243 17.33 -7.83 8.01
C HIS A 243 17.14 -7.42 6.54
N VAL A 244 15.98 -7.73 5.98
CA VAL A 244 15.59 -7.21 4.66
C VAL A 244 14.23 -6.55 4.79
N GLY A 245 14.22 -5.24 4.52
CA GLY A 245 13.03 -4.42 4.41
C GLY A 245 12.37 -4.59 3.05
N ALA A 246 11.08 -4.89 3.06
CA ALA A 246 10.23 -4.90 1.87
C ALA A 246 9.33 -3.65 1.90
N VAL A 247 9.64 -2.69 1.03
CA VAL A 247 8.85 -1.48 0.80
C VAL A 247 7.81 -1.78 -0.27
N TRP A 248 6.53 -1.73 0.09
CA TRP A 248 5.43 -1.90 -0.86
C TRP A 248 5.06 -0.58 -1.54
N GLY A 249 5.07 -0.57 -2.88
CA GLY A 249 5.12 0.65 -3.68
C GLY A 249 3.82 1.44 -3.86
N GLY A 250 2.64 0.92 -3.49
CA GLY A 250 1.38 1.64 -3.73
C GLY A 250 0.15 0.97 -3.09
N ILE A 251 -0.68 1.77 -2.42
CA ILE A 251 -1.87 1.29 -1.68
C ILE A 251 -3.14 1.59 -2.47
N ASN A 252 -4.01 0.59 -2.54
CA ASN A 252 -5.21 0.52 -3.38
C ASN A 252 -4.91 0.47 -4.88
N PRO A 253 -5.74 -0.23 -5.67
CA PRO A 253 -5.68 -0.14 -7.11
C PRO A 253 -6.23 1.21 -7.57
N ASP A 254 -5.65 1.82 -8.62
CA ASP A 254 -6.15 3.07 -9.20
C ASP A 254 -6.26 2.93 -10.73
N VAL A 255 -7.44 3.20 -11.30
CA VAL A 255 -7.67 3.17 -12.75
C VAL A 255 -7.14 4.41 -13.46
N GLY A 256 -6.86 5.48 -12.71
CA GLY A 256 -6.39 6.73 -13.27
C GLY A 256 -6.61 7.90 -12.31
N ARG A 257 -5.65 8.82 -12.33
CA ARG A 257 -5.68 10.05 -11.54
C ARG A 257 -5.20 11.22 -12.36
N ASN A 258 -5.64 12.41 -11.97
CA ASN A 258 -5.15 13.69 -12.45
C ASN A 258 -5.16 13.84 -13.98
N GLY A 259 -6.27 13.43 -14.59
CA GLY A 259 -6.48 13.48 -16.05
C GLY A 259 -5.84 12.33 -16.84
N VAL A 260 -5.14 11.39 -16.19
CA VAL A 260 -4.47 10.27 -16.86
C VAL A 260 -5.17 8.97 -16.51
N ARG A 261 -5.64 8.25 -17.53
CA ARG A 261 -6.08 6.86 -17.39
C ARG A 261 -4.86 5.94 -17.37
N TYR A 262 -4.76 5.12 -16.33
CA TYR A 262 -3.66 4.18 -16.09
C TYR A 262 -3.92 2.82 -16.72
N PHE A 263 -5.16 2.32 -16.60
CA PHE A 263 -5.57 0.99 -17.09
C PHE A 263 -6.89 1.09 -17.87
N ALA A 264 -7.21 0.11 -18.70
CA ALA A 264 -8.40 0.19 -19.55
C ALA A 264 -9.70 0.19 -18.73
N ASN A 265 -9.74 -0.52 -17.61
CA ASN A 265 -10.90 -0.64 -16.71
C ASN A 265 -10.49 -1.21 -15.33
N MET A 266 -11.43 -1.17 -14.37
CA MET A 266 -11.27 -1.71 -13.00
C MET A 266 -10.86 -3.19 -12.98
N GLU A 267 -11.39 -4.01 -13.89
CA GLU A 267 -11.08 -5.44 -13.94
C GLU A 267 -9.59 -5.68 -14.22
N GLU A 268 -9.05 -4.99 -15.23
CA GLU A 268 -7.62 -5.02 -15.53
C GLU A 268 -6.79 -4.49 -14.36
N THR A 269 -7.20 -3.39 -13.74
CA THR A 269 -6.49 -2.81 -12.58
C THR A 269 -6.43 -3.79 -11.41
N PHE A 270 -7.56 -4.40 -11.03
CA PHE A 270 -7.63 -5.32 -9.90
C PHE A 270 -6.83 -6.60 -10.15
N LYS A 271 -6.94 -7.18 -11.35
CA LYS A 271 -6.11 -8.33 -11.76
C LYS A 271 -4.62 -8.01 -11.69
N THR A 272 -4.23 -6.83 -12.20
CA THR A 272 -2.84 -6.38 -12.22
C THR A 272 -2.31 -6.18 -10.80
N TRP A 273 -3.06 -5.48 -9.94
CA TRP A 273 -2.61 -5.19 -8.58
C TRP A 273 -2.55 -6.44 -7.69
N SER A 274 -3.52 -7.36 -7.81
CA SER A 274 -3.50 -8.64 -7.10
C SER A 274 -2.29 -9.50 -7.52
N ALA A 275 -2.03 -9.59 -8.83
CA ALA A 275 -0.85 -10.31 -9.35
C ALA A 275 0.46 -9.70 -8.85
N SER A 276 0.57 -8.37 -8.80
CA SER A 276 1.72 -7.66 -8.22
C SER A 276 1.91 -7.96 -6.73
N ALA A 277 0.82 -7.96 -5.94
CA ALA A 277 0.88 -8.27 -4.52
C ALA A 277 1.37 -9.71 -4.28
N LYS A 278 0.81 -10.69 -5.01
CA LYS A 278 1.25 -12.09 -4.93
C LYS A 278 2.72 -12.23 -5.33
N ARG A 279 3.11 -11.63 -6.45
CA ARG A 279 4.49 -11.72 -6.96
C ARG A 279 5.49 -11.09 -6.00
N PHE A 280 5.19 -9.91 -5.44
CA PHE A 280 6.07 -9.25 -4.50
C PHE A 280 6.16 -10.00 -3.17
N GLN A 281 5.07 -10.63 -2.71
CA GLN A 281 5.09 -11.53 -1.56
C GLN A 281 6.06 -12.70 -1.77
N ASP A 282 6.06 -13.32 -2.96
CA ASP A 282 6.99 -14.40 -3.29
C ASP A 282 8.44 -13.92 -3.37
N ILE A 283 8.66 -12.72 -3.93
CA ILE A 283 9.99 -12.07 -3.99
C ILE A 283 10.51 -11.79 -2.58
N ALA A 284 9.69 -11.18 -1.72
CA ALA A 284 10.04 -10.87 -0.35
C ALA A 284 10.35 -12.14 0.45
N ALA A 285 9.53 -13.19 0.29
CA ALA A 285 9.77 -14.49 0.92
C ALA A 285 11.09 -15.13 0.47
N LYS A 286 11.40 -15.11 -0.84
CA LYS A 286 12.66 -15.62 -1.40
C LYS A 286 13.88 -14.83 -0.92
N ALA A 287 13.73 -13.53 -0.70
CA ALA A 287 14.77 -12.67 -0.13
C ALA A 287 14.90 -12.80 1.41
N ASN A 288 14.08 -13.64 2.04
CA ASN A 288 13.95 -13.75 3.49
C ASN A 288 13.70 -12.39 4.17
N ALA A 289 12.87 -11.55 3.54
CA ALA A 289 12.42 -10.31 4.14
C ALA A 289 11.59 -10.56 5.39
N ASP A 290 11.83 -9.73 6.39
CA ASP A 290 11.27 -9.82 7.74
C ASP A 290 10.85 -8.45 8.29
N VAL A 291 11.04 -7.37 7.52
CA VAL A 291 10.58 -6.03 7.85
C VAL A 291 9.67 -5.57 6.72
N TYR A 292 8.45 -5.14 7.05
CA TYR A 292 7.58 -4.46 6.08
C TYR A 292 7.63 -2.96 6.34
N LEU A 293 7.80 -2.21 5.26
CA LEU A 293 7.84 -0.75 5.24
C LEU A 293 6.78 -0.27 4.28
N THR A 294 6.11 0.81 4.66
CA THR A 294 5.06 1.40 3.83
C THR A 294 5.42 2.82 3.46
N LEU A 295 4.67 3.37 2.51
CA LEU A 295 4.77 4.75 2.08
C LEU A 295 3.81 5.67 2.85
N HIS A 296 3.08 5.10 3.80
CA HIS A 296 2.01 5.72 4.55
C HIS A 296 2.05 5.16 5.98
N PRO A 297 2.60 5.92 6.95
CA PRO A 297 3.06 5.39 8.23
C PRO A 297 1.94 4.86 9.14
N PHE A 298 0.68 5.07 8.78
CA PHE A 298 -0.48 4.55 9.50
C PHE A 298 -0.79 3.08 9.16
N TYR A 299 -0.29 2.54 8.03
CA TYR A 299 -0.50 1.13 7.69
C TYR A 299 0.51 0.19 8.33
N ASP A 300 1.68 0.69 8.70
CA ASP A 300 2.70 -0.08 9.42
C ASP A 300 2.93 0.41 10.85
N LYS A 301 2.25 1.48 11.28
CA LYS A 301 2.49 2.17 12.55
C LYS A 301 3.94 2.64 12.69
N ALA A 302 4.57 3.09 11.61
CA ALA A 302 5.98 3.49 11.61
C ALA A 302 6.31 4.51 12.70
N LEU A 303 5.43 5.49 12.95
CA LEU A 303 5.67 6.50 13.99
C LEU A 303 5.61 5.94 15.40
N ASP A 304 4.67 5.03 15.68
CA ASP A 304 4.59 4.34 16.98
C ASP A 304 5.80 3.45 17.21
N LYS A 305 6.20 2.69 16.18
CA LYS A 305 7.40 1.83 16.21
C LYS A 305 8.68 2.65 16.36
N LEU A 306 8.75 3.82 15.72
CA LEU A 306 9.85 4.76 15.86
C LEU A 306 9.93 5.34 17.27
N HIS A 307 8.78 5.67 17.87
CA HIS A 307 8.72 6.09 19.26
C HIS A 307 9.16 4.97 20.21
N ALA A 308 8.71 3.73 19.97
CA ALA A 308 9.09 2.56 20.77
C ALA A 308 10.60 2.27 20.74
N LEU A 309 11.29 2.59 19.64
CA LEU A 309 12.76 2.44 19.54
C LEU A 309 13.51 3.26 20.59
N ASN A 310 12.97 4.41 21.04
CA ASN A 310 13.60 5.23 22.09
C ASN A 310 13.66 4.51 23.45
N PHE A 311 12.85 3.46 23.64
CA PHE A 311 12.76 2.68 24.86
C PHE A 311 13.28 1.25 24.69
N ARG A 312 13.82 0.92 23.51
CA ARG A 312 14.38 -0.41 23.23
C ARG A 312 15.65 -0.61 24.04
N LYS A 313 15.66 -1.66 24.87
CA LYS A 313 16.86 -2.09 25.61
C LYS A 313 17.87 -2.76 24.66
N PRO A 314 19.18 -2.69 24.93
CA PRO A 314 20.18 -3.45 24.19
C PRO A 314 19.82 -4.94 24.09
N GLY A 315 19.86 -5.51 22.90
CA GLY A 315 19.48 -6.91 22.64
C GLY A 315 17.98 -7.21 22.70
N GLY A 316 17.12 -6.20 22.96
CA GLY A 316 15.67 -6.36 22.88
C GLY A 316 15.18 -6.50 21.43
N PRO A 317 13.97 -7.04 21.21
CA PRO A 317 13.41 -7.18 19.87
C PRO A 317 13.28 -5.83 19.17
N HIS A 318 13.53 -5.81 17.86
CA HIS A 318 13.37 -4.62 17.05
C HIS A 318 11.89 -4.43 16.65
N PRO A 319 11.23 -3.30 16.96
CA PRO A 319 9.79 -3.11 16.71
C PRO A 319 9.34 -3.24 15.25
N PHE A 320 10.26 -3.08 14.28
CA PHE A 320 9.98 -3.16 12.85
C PHE A 320 10.15 -4.58 12.27
N VAL A 321 10.81 -5.48 13.01
CA VAL A 321 11.09 -6.85 12.56
C VAL A 321 9.92 -7.75 12.91
N SER A 322 9.16 -8.14 11.88
CA SER A 322 8.12 -9.16 11.95
C SER A 322 7.83 -9.72 10.55
N LYS A 323 8.36 -10.92 10.28
CA LYS A 323 8.09 -11.68 9.06
C LYS A 323 6.61 -12.05 8.93
N ASP A 324 5.93 -12.29 10.05
CA ASP A 324 4.50 -12.56 10.08
C ASP A 324 3.69 -11.34 9.61
N ASN A 325 3.97 -10.15 10.17
CA ASN A 325 3.26 -8.93 9.77
C ASN A 325 3.50 -8.61 8.28
N LEU A 326 4.71 -8.81 7.75
CA LEU A 326 4.98 -8.65 6.32
C LEU A 326 4.10 -9.57 5.46
N ASN A 327 4.02 -10.85 5.84
CA ASN A 327 3.22 -11.82 5.09
C ASN A 327 1.72 -11.50 5.17
N ARG A 328 1.23 -11.12 6.35
CA ARG A 328 -0.18 -10.75 6.55
C ARG A 328 -0.55 -9.46 5.84
N PHE A 329 0.32 -8.45 5.86
CA PHE A 329 0.16 -7.20 5.12
C PHE A 329 -0.10 -7.45 3.63
N LEU A 330 0.76 -8.23 2.97
CA LEU A 330 0.59 -8.55 1.54
C LEU A 330 -0.60 -9.49 1.29
N THR A 331 -0.94 -10.35 2.25
CA THR A 331 -2.15 -11.19 2.17
C THR A 331 -3.41 -10.35 2.20
N ILE A 332 -3.53 -9.37 3.11
CA ILE A 332 -4.68 -8.47 3.18
C ILE A 332 -4.85 -7.74 1.85
N ILE A 333 -3.76 -7.19 1.29
CA ILE A 333 -3.81 -6.51 -0.01
C ILE A 333 -4.34 -7.43 -1.10
N ARG A 334 -3.78 -8.63 -1.24
CA ARG A 334 -4.21 -9.61 -2.25
C ARG A 334 -5.68 -9.98 -2.06
N GLU A 335 -6.06 -10.44 -0.88
CA GLU A 335 -7.42 -10.91 -0.59
C GLU A 335 -8.46 -9.80 -0.75
N CYS A 336 -8.19 -8.58 -0.25
CA CYS A 336 -9.08 -7.45 -0.46
C CYS A 336 -9.24 -7.11 -1.95
N THR A 337 -8.18 -7.22 -2.75
CA THR A 337 -8.23 -6.97 -4.20
C THR A 337 -9.02 -8.04 -4.95
N GLU A 338 -8.85 -9.31 -4.58
CA GLU A 338 -9.65 -10.41 -5.13
C GLU A 338 -11.13 -10.25 -4.76
N ALA A 339 -11.44 -9.78 -3.55
CA ALA A 339 -12.80 -9.42 -3.18
C ALA A 339 -13.35 -8.27 -4.07
N GLN A 340 -12.54 -7.25 -4.38
CA GLN A 340 -12.94 -6.18 -5.30
C GLN A 340 -13.21 -6.73 -6.71
N LEU A 341 -12.34 -7.59 -7.23
CA LEU A 341 -12.50 -8.24 -8.54
C LEU A 341 -13.76 -9.12 -8.59
N ALA A 342 -14.02 -9.90 -7.55
CA ALA A 342 -15.23 -10.71 -7.45
C ALA A 342 -16.50 -9.84 -7.41
N SER A 343 -16.46 -8.67 -6.78
CA SER A 343 -17.62 -7.77 -6.65
C SER A 343 -18.06 -7.12 -7.97
N ILE A 344 -17.14 -6.89 -8.90
CA ILE A 344 -17.47 -6.36 -10.24
C ILE A 344 -17.82 -7.46 -11.24
N SER A 345 -17.43 -8.70 -10.97
CA SER A 345 -17.72 -9.87 -11.82
C SER A 345 -19.09 -10.51 -11.50
N SER A 346 -19.80 -10.00 -10.48
CA SER A 346 -21.01 -10.61 -9.88
C SER A 346 -22.34 -9.97 -10.26
#